data_AF-A0A6N7Q827-F1
#
_entry.id   AF-A0A6N7Q827-F1
#
_cell.length_a   1.000
_cell.length_b   1.000
_cell.length_c   1.000
_cell.angle_alpha   90.00
_cell.angle_beta   90.00
_cell.angle_gamma   90.00
#
_symmetry.space_group_name_H-M   'P 1'
#
loop_
_entity.id
_entity.type
_entity.pdbx_description
1 polymer ?
#
loop_
_entity_poly.entity_id
_entity_poly.type
_entity_poly.pdbx_seq_one_letter_code
_entity_poly.pdbx_strand_id
1 'polypeptide(L)'
;MTNHIDPGKVQNILDVFDRMDAENETAAPDDDPDFDDTAGPGDDDDEVAGAELEAEEGDTGDIRALQRRGRHQITLEEARALQMRARQRGQRVGAKKVQAKVKKRAPSAPRMQFPPNMVPPQAGTKQLFDKWKNKKEPFIVRQEGHYYAVTEIRCICEGTAKGAWCRIPAGQYRFFDRAVGDDITFLGTVSGQVTTNLTNLQRPSKTTYNEQDFLIRSITMQEAGLRVRYDAADIAQIPNVGAAESVLAGRAWLWDDAGAFLPKEIFHDYSGENLLYRALRRSGVLFFNWDKRRTGGNGTTRQVLVDHLRNVPDTKVKSLSRTSGGAPVLPVPDGYIFTDNPERSEEGAFSAVIMVHEDIAFPIKPIDLGMGSPMKPVEIGLYVQLSLNGVSFEHAKRAQAISA
;
A
#
# COMPACT_ATOMS: atom_id res chain seq x y z
N MET A 1 -66.46 0.60 33.55
CA MET A 1 -67.04 -0.63 34.13
C MET A 1 -65.94 -1.33 34.89
N THR A 2 -66.05 -1.36 36.22
CA THR A 2 -65.13 -2.06 37.12
C THR A 2 -65.39 -3.55 37.02
N ASN A 3 -64.41 -4.32 36.52
CA ASN A 3 -64.49 -5.77 36.49
C ASN A 3 -64.34 -6.32 37.91
N HIS A 4 -65.47 -6.64 38.53
CA HIS A 4 -65.52 -7.42 39.76
C HIS A 4 -65.14 -8.86 39.43
N ILE A 5 -63.98 -9.31 39.91
CA ILE A 5 -63.60 -10.73 39.83
C ILE A 5 -64.32 -11.47 40.95
N ASP A 6 -65.07 -12.49 40.56
CA ASP A 6 -65.83 -13.38 41.43
C ASP A 6 -64.87 -14.30 42.22
N PRO A 7 -64.84 -14.25 43.56
CA PRO A 7 -63.86 -14.97 44.38
C PRO A 7 -64.07 -16.50 44.40
N GLY A 8 -65.09 -17.03 43.71
CA GLY A 8 -65.43 -18.46 43.66
C GLY A 8 -64.77 -19.30 42.57
N LYS A 9 -63.90 -18.74 41.70
CA LYS A 9 -63.13 -19.51 40.71
C LYS A 9 -61.64 -19.49 41.07
N VAL A 10 -61.24 -20.39 41.97
CA VAL A 10 -59.82 -20.69 42.23
C VAL A 10 -59.28 -21.45 41.01
N GLN A 11 -58.86 -20.71 39.99
CA GLN A 11 -57.91 -21.20 38.98
C GLN A 11 -56.53 -21.26 39.65
N ASN A 12 -55.78 -22.32 39.35
CA ASN A 12 -54.44 -22.56 39.90
C ASN A 12 -53.58 -21.29 39.78
N ILE A 13 -52.87 -20.89 40.83
CA ILE A 13 -52.00 -19.69 40.78
C ILE A 13 -50.95 -19.78 39.65
N LEU A 14 -50.58 -21.00 39.24
CA LEU A 14 -49.71 -21.26 38.10
C LEU A 14 -50.34 -20.73 36.79
N ASP A 15 -51.66 -20.89 36.59
CA ASP A 15 -52.36 -20.33 35.42
C ASP A 15 -52.39 -18.80 35.46
N VAL A 16 -52.42 -18.21 36.66
CA VAL A 16 -52.35 -16.76 36.85
C VAL A 16 -50.97 -16.24 36.47
N PHE A 17 -49.91 -16.94 36.90
CA PHE A 17 -48.54 -16.58 36.56
C PHE A 17 -48.22 -16.76 35.07
N ASP A 18 -48.71 -17.83 34.45
CA ASP A 18 -48.50 -18.07 33.02
C ASP A 18 -49.21 -17.01 32.15
N ARG A 19 -50.37 -16.51 32.61
CA ARG A 19 -51.04 -15.35 31.98
C ARG A 19 -50.26 -14.06 32.16
N MET A 20 -49.73 -13.81 33.36
CA MET A 20 -48.94 -12.61 33.64
C MET A 20 -47.65 -12.55 32.80
N ASP A 21 -47.01 -13.70 32.56
CA ASP A 21 -45.87 -13.79 31.65
C ASP A 21 -46.28 -13.57 30.19
N ALA A 22 -47.41 -14.12 29.74
CA ALA A 22 -47.94 -13.91 28.39
C ALA A 22 -48.33 -12.45 28.13
N GLU A 23 -48.71 -11.72 29.17
CA GLU A 23 -49.04 -10.28 29.13
C GLU A 23 -47.82 -9.39 29.43
N ASN A 24 -46.63 -9.98 29.59
CA ASN A 24 -45.35 -9.31 29.84
C ASN A 24 -45.34 -8.42 31.10
N GLU A 25 -46.21 -8.71 32.08
CA GLU A 25 -46.38 -7.91 33.30
C GLU A 25 -45.30 -8.21 34.36
N THR A 26 -44.56 -9.29 34.18
CA THR A 26 -43.53 -9.81 35.09
C THR A 26 -42.11 -9.57 34.59
N ALA A 27 -41.95 -8.89 33.46
CA ALA A 27 -40.65 -8.53 32.89
C ALA A 27 -39.89 -7.57 33.80
N ALA A 28 -38.57 -7.79 33.92
CA ALA A 28 -37.70 -6.90 34.69
C ALA A 28 -37.57 -5.54 33.98
N PRO A 29 -37.39 -4.43 34.72
CA PRO A 29 -37.31 -3.09 34.14
C PRO A 29 -36.11 -2.85 33.21
N ASP A 30 -35.16 -3.79 33.12
CA ASP A 30 -33.91 -3.65 32.36
C ASP A 30 -33.95 -4.31 30.96
N ASP A 31 -35.12 -4.74 30.47
CA ASP A 31 -35.29 -5.23 29.09
C ASP A 31 -35.52 -4.08 28.08
N ASP A 32 -34.96 -2.89 28.32
CA ASP A 32 -34.90 -1.80 27.34
C ASP A 32 -33.64 -2.00 26.44
N PRO A 33 -33.78 -2.15 25.12
CA PRO A 33 -32.67 -2.47 24.22
C PRO A 33 -31.68 -1.31 23.97
N ASP A 34 -31.90 -0.14 24.55
CA ASP A 34 -31.16 1.11 24.24
C ASP A 34 -30.33 1.66 25.42
N PHE A 35 -29.97 0.86 26.43
CA PHE A 35 -29.01 1.31 27.44
C PHE A 35 -27.56 1.21 26.93
N ASP A 36 -27.09 2.34 26.41
CA ASP A 36 -25.73 2.62 25.95
C ASP A 36 -24.70 2.33 27.08
N ASP A 37 -23.83 1.34 26.84
CA ASP A 37 -22.80 0.80 27.76
C ASP A 37 -21.71 1.86 28.00
N THR A 38 -21.97 2.80 28.90
CA THR A 38 -21.01 3.79 29.42
C THR A 38 -20.56 3.43 30.82
N ALA A 39 -19.71 2.40 30.97
CA ALA A 39 -18.92 2.24 32.18
C ALA A 39 -17.57 1.55 31.89
N GLY A 40 -16.49 2.23 32.27
CA GLY A 40 -15.11 1.76 32.25
C GLY A 40 -14.79 0.74 33.37
N PRO A 41 -13.51 0.35 33.51
CA PRO A 41 -13.11 -0.99 33.92
C PRO A 41 -13.09 -1.18 35.44
N GLY A 42 -13.51 -2.36 35.89
CA GLY A 42 -13.27 -2.87 37.23
C GLY A 42 -12.85 -4.33 37.15
N ASP A 43 -11.63 -4.60 37.61
CA ASP A 43 -11.20 -5.91 38.09
C ASP A 43 -12.12 -6.34 39.24
N ASP A 44 -12.44 -7.64 39.29
CA ASP A 44 -12.45 -8.45 40.53
C ASP A 44 -12.97 -9.85 40.19
N ASP A 45 -12.09 -10.83 40.36
CA ASP A 45 -12.40 -12.26 40.37
C ASP A 45 -12.88 -12.61 41.79
N ASP A 46 -14.20 -12.58 42.06
CA ASP A 46 -14.85 -13.29 43.20
C ASP A 46 -16.40 -13.24 43.22
N GLU A 47 -17.09 -13.12 42.08
CA GLU A 47 -18.55 -12.86 42.04
C GLU A 47 -19.39 -13.95 41.34
N VAL A 48 -19.36 -15.19 41.82
CA VAL A 48 -20.41 -16.16 41.44
C VAL A 48 -21.45 -16.33 42.56
N ALA A 49 -21.03 -16.26 43.83
CA ALA A 49 -21.97 -16.36 44.97
C ALA A 49 -22.76 -15.06 45.23
N GLY A 50 -22.17 -13.89 44.97
CA GLY A 50 -22.84 -12.59 45.16
C GLY A 50 -23.95 -12.32 44.15
N ALA A 51 -23.75 -12.72 42.89
CA ALA A 51 -24.71 -12.46 41.81
C ALA A 51 -26.02 -13.26 41.94
N GLU A 52 -26.01 -14.43 42.60
CA GLU A 52 -27.23 -15.18 42.90
C GLU A 52 -28.03 -14.55 44.05
N LEU A 53 -27.36 -13.97 45.05
CA LEU A 53 -27.99 -13.27 46.17
C LEU A 53 -28.59 -11.91 45.75
N GLU A 54 -27.87 -11.14 44.93
CA GLU A 54 -28.36 -9.85 44.43
C GLU A 54 -29.55 -10.01 43.45
N ALA A 55 -29.59 -11.11 42.69
CA ALA A 55 -30.71 -11.44 41.82
C ALA A 55 -31.97 -11.89 42.59
N GLU A 56 -31.80 -12.48 43.79
CA GLU A 56 -32.92 -12.80 44.69
C GLU A 56 -33.53 -11.54 45.34
N GLU A 57 -32.75 -10.47 45.55
CA GLU A 57 -33.24 -9.22 46.16
C GLU A 57 -33.97 -8.28 45.16
N GLY A 58 -33.72 -8.42 43.85
CA GLY A 58 -34.23 -7.50 42.83
C GLY A 58 -35.54 -7.89 42.13
N ASP A 59 -35.89 -9.18 42.05
CA ASP A 59 -37.01 -9.64 41.20
C ASP A 59 -38.38 -9.56 41.91
N THR A 60 -38.84 -8.32 42.15
CA THR A 60 -40.16 -8.02 42.73
C THR A 60 -41.29 -7.97 41.70
N GLY A 61 -41.02 -8.33 40.44
CA GLY A 61 -41.97 -8.21 39.32
C GLY A 61 -43.29 -8.94 39.56
N ASP A 62 -43.21 -10.18 40.04
CA ASP A 62 -44.40 -11.00 40.33
C ASP A 62 -45.23 -10.44 41.49
N ILE A 63 -44.56 -9.94 42.53
CA ILE A 63 -45.22 -9.36 43.70
C ILE A 63 -45.93 -8.06 43.31
N ARG A 64 -45.29 -7.21 42.49
CA ARG A 64 -45.89 -5.97 41.98
C ARG A 64 -47.08 -6.25 41.06
N ALA A 65 -46.99 -7.26 40.21
CA ALA A 65 -48.09 -7.63 39.31
C ALA A 65 -49.27 -8.26 40.06
N LEU A 66 -49.02 -9.09 41.09
CA LEU A 66 -50.08 -9.57 42.00
C LEU A 66 -50.75 -8.44 42.78
N GLN A 67 -49.97 -7.45 43.25
CA GLN A 67 -50.50 -6.25 43.91
C GLN A 67 -51.35 -5.39 42.97
N ARG A 68 -50.94 -5.18 41.71
CA ARG A 68 -51.73 -4.48 40.69
C ARG A 68 -53.07 -5.17 40.41
N ARG A 69 -53.12 -6.50 40.53
CA ARG A 69 -54.34 -7.32 40.38
C ARG A 69 -55.17 -7.42 41.66
N GLY A 70 -54.82 -6.68 42.72
CA GLY A 70 -55.59 -6.56 43.97
C GLY A 70 -55.43 -7.74 44.94
N ARG A 71 -54.44 -8.62 44.73
CA ARG A 71 -54.16 -9.75 45.63
C ARG A 71 -53.14 -9.31 46.69
N HIS A 72 -53.61 -9.11 47.93
CA HIS A 72 -52.78 -8.67 49.06
C HIS A 72 -52.46 -9.78 50.07
N GLN A 73 -52.99 -10.99 49.87
CA GLN A 73 -52.73 -12.15 50.71
C GLN A 73 -52.34 -13.33 49.82
N ILE A 74 -51.26 -14.00 50.19
CA ILE A 74 -50.75 -15.21 49.54
C ILE A 74 -50.57 -16.30 50.59
N THR A 75 -50.83 -17.53 50.22
CA THR A 75 -50.58 -18.70 51.06
C THR A 75 -49.10 -19.08 51.06
N LEU A 76 -48.69 -19.89 52.04
CA LEU A 76 -47.30 -20.36 52.16
C LEU A 76 -46.83 -21.14 50.93
N GLU A 77 -47.72 -21.91 50.30
CA GLU A 77 -47.42 -22.69 49.09
C GLU A 77 -47.22 -21.77 47.87
N GLU A 78 -48.05 -20.73 47.75
CA GLU A 78 -47.92 -19.70 46.71
C GLU A 78 -46.62 -18.88 46.88
N ALA A 79 -46.22 -18.58 48.11
CA ALA A 79 -44.95 -17.92 48.41
C ALA A 79 -43.74 -18.78 48.02
N ARG A 80 -43.80 -20.11 48.22
CA ARG A 80 -42.75 -21.04 47.76
C ARG A 80 -42.66 -21.11 46.23
N ALA A 81 -43.80 -21.09 45.53
CA ALA A 81 -43.84 -21.06 44.07
C ALA A 81 -43.22 -19.78 43.50
N LEU A 82 -43.50 -18.63 44.11
CA LEU A 82 -42.88 -17.34 43.77
C LEU A 82 -41.36 -17.38 43.96
N GLN A 83 -40.89 -17.90 45.11
CA GLN A 83 -39.46 -18.01 45.38
C GLN A 83 -38.74 -18.93 44.39
N MET A 84 -39.37 -20.04 43.98
CA MET A 84 -38.81 -20.92 42.95
C MET A 84 -38.73 -20.23 41.57
N ARG A 85 -39.73 -19.45 41.19
CA ARG A 85 -39.73 -18.69 39.93
C ARG A 85 -38.66 -17.58 39.93
N ALA A 86 -38.52 -16.84 41.02
CA ALA A 86 -37.47 -15.83 41.19
C ALA A 86 -36.06 -16.46 41.05
N ARG A 87 -35.84 -17.62 41.68
CA ARG A 87 -34.57 -18.37 41.54
C ARG A 87 -34.28 -18.79 40.11
N GLN A 88 -35.27 -19.32 39.40
CA GLN A 88 -35.09 -19.73 38.00
C GLN A 88 -34.78 -18.53 37.08
N ARG A 89 -35.36 -17.35 37.36
CA ARG A 89 -35.04 -16.12 36.63
C ARG A 89 -33.64 -15.61 36.95
N GLY A 90 -33.26 -15.55 38.22
CA GLY A 90 -31.90 -15.19 38.65
C GLY A 90 -30.82 -16.05 37.96
N GLN A 91 -31.04 -17.37 37.89
CA GLN A 91 -30.13 -18.28 37.17
C GLN A 91 -30.02 -17.99 35.66
N ARG A 92 -31.13 -17.63 35.00
CA ARG A 92 -31.12 -17.28 33.56
C ARG A 92 -30.40 -15.96 33.29
N VAL A 93 -30.57 -14.95 34.15
CA VAL A 93 -29.88 -13.65 34.04
C VAL A 93 -28.39 -13.82 34.31
N GLY A 94 -28.02 -14.59 35.35
CA GLY A 94 -26.63 -14.96 35.63
C GLY A 94 -25.97 -15.65 34.43
N ALA A 95 -26.64 -16.64 33.82
CA ALA A 95 -26.13 -17.34 32.64
C ALA A 95 -25.92 -16.40 31.43
N LYS A 96 -26.83 -15.44 31.18
CA LYS A 96 -26.66 -14.43 30.12
C LYS A 96 -25.48 -13.49 30.38
N LYS A 97 -25.30 -13.02 31.62
CA LYS A 97 -24.15 -12.17 32.01
C LYS A 97 -22.82 -12.91 31.86
N VAL A 98 -22.77 -14.19 32.23
CA VAL A 98 -21.59 -15.04 32.04
C VAL A 98 -21.29 -15.24 30.54
N GLN A 99 -22.30 -15.53 29.71
CA GLN A 99 -22.10 -15.65 28.25
C GLN A 99 -21.62 -14.34 27.60
N ALA A 100 -22.10 -13.18 28.07
CA ALA A 100 -21.62 -11.88 27.61
C ALA A 100 -20.16 -11.60 28.02
N LYS A 101 -19.78 -11.94 29.27
CA LYS A 101 -18.38 -11.87 29.73
C LYS A 101 -17.46 -12.82 28.95
N VAL A 102 -17.92 -14.03 28.62
CA VAL A 102 -17.16 -15.00 27.81
C VAL A 102 -16.96 -14.53 26.36
N LYS A 103 -17.96 -13.88 25.75
CA LYS A 103 -17.80 -13.25 24.42
C LYS A 103 -16.81 -12.07 24.43
N LYS A 104 -16.76 -11.27 25.51
CA LYS A 104 -15.76 -10.20 25.69
C LYS A 104 -14.34 -10.75 25.99
N ARG A 105 -14.22 -11.95 26.61
CA ARG A 105 -12.94 -12.62 26.96
C ARG A 105 -12.45 -13.65 25.93
N ALA A 106 -13.17 -13.89 24.83
CA ALA A 106 -12.66 -14.75 23.76
C ALA A 106 -11.35 -14.15 23.22
N PRO A 107 -10.22 -14.90 23.19
CA PRO A 107 -8.98 -14.37 22.65
C PRO A 107 -9.23 -13.97 21.21
N SER A 108 -9.13 -12.66 20.92
CA SER A 108 -9.21 -12.16 19.56
C SER A 108 -8.23 -12.98 18.72
N ALA A 109 -8.72 -13.61 17.64
CA ALA A 109 -7.87 -14.36 16.72
C ALA A 109 -6.57 -13.59 16.48
N PRO A 110 -5.39 -14.24 16.54
CA PRO A 110 -4.11 -13.54 16.53
C PRO A 110 -4.10 -12.57 15.36
N ARG A 111 -4.15 -11.27 15.67
CA ARG A 111 -4.00 -10.22 14.68
C ARG A 111 -2.63 -10.47 14.06
N MET A 112 -2.59 -10.78 12.77
CA MET A 112 -1.35 -10.77 12.00
C MET A 112 -0.67 -9.43 12.29
N GLN A 113 0.38 -9.44 13.10
CA GLN A 113 1.20 -8.27 13.31
C GLN A 113 2.02 -8.13 12.03
N PHE A 114 1.56 -7.24 11.16
CA PHE A 114 2.40 -6.75 10.07
C PHE A 114 3.66 -6.13 10.67
N PRO A 115 4.81 -6.17 9.97
CA PRO A 115 5.99 -5.41 10.38
C PRO A 115 5.59 -3.97 10.72
N PRO A 116 6.26 -3.27 11.66
CA PRO A 116 5.93 -1.90 12.09
C PRO A 116 5.76 -0.88 10.96
N ASN A 117 6.26 -1.25 9.78
CA ASN A 117 6.39 -0.48 8.57
C ASN A 117 5.31 -0.83 7.52
N MET A 118 4.48 -1.85 7.73
CA MET A 118 3.41 -2.22 6.81
C MET A 118 2.06 -1.78 7.40
N VAL A 119 1.43 -0.81 6.72
CA VAL A 119 0.05 -0.42 6.97
C VAL A 119 -0.86 -1.54 6.45
N PRO A 120 -1.96 -1.88 7.14
CA PRO A 120 -2.92 -2.85 6.61
C PRO A 120 -3.37 -2.44 5.20
N PRO A 121 -3.54 -3.40 4.26
CA PRO A 121 -4.13 -3.12 2.96
C PRO A 121 -5.43 -2.30 3.14
N GLN A 122 -5.62 -1.24 2.35
CA GLN A 122 -6.73 -0.28 2.40
C GLN A 122 -6.70 0.78 3.52
N ALA A 123 -5.75 0.72 4.48
CA ALA A 123 -5.65 1.74 5.54
C ALA A 123 -4.77 2.94 5.16
N GLY A 124 -3.85 2.82 4.18
CA GLY A 124 -2.93 3.89 3.81
C GLY A 124 -3.62 5.15 3.27
N THR A 125 -4.69 4.99 2.48
CA THR A 125 -5.48 6.12 1.97
C THR A 125 -6.17 6.86 3.13
N LYS A 126 -6.74 6.12 4.09
CA LYS A 126 -7.41 6.71 5.27
C LYS A 126 -6.42 7.44 6.18
N GLN A 127 -5.25 6.85 6.44
CA GLN A 127 -4.21 7.47 7.26
C GLN A 127 -3.72 8.79 6.64
N LEU A 128 -3.46 8.81 5.33
CA LEU A 128 -3.09 10.06 4.64
C LEU A 128 -4.22 11.07 4.66
N PHE A 129 -5.46 10.64 4.43
CA PHE A 129 -6.61 11.53 4.51
C PHE A 129 -6.74 12.16 5.92
N ASP A 130 -6.60 11.35 6.97
CA ASP A 130 -6.64 11.82 8.36
C ASP A 130 -5.46 12.75 8.68
N LYS A 131 -4.24 12.45 8.20
CA LYS A 131 -3.06 13.33 8.30
C LYS A 131 -3.33 14.71 7.71
N TRP A 132 -3.83 14.75 6.46
CA TRP A 132 -4.11 16.00 5.76
C TRP A 132 -5.30 16.76 6.36
N LYS A 133 -6.34 16.04 6.81
CA LYS A 133 -7.46 16.63 7.55
C LYS A 133 -7.01 17.26 8.88
N ASN A 134 -6.11 16.60 9.60
CA ASN A 134 -5.59 17.09 10.88
C ASN A 134 -4.71 18.34 10.74
N LYS A 135 -4.09 18.55 9.58
CA LYS A 135 -3.36 19.80 9.28
C LYS A 135 -4.27 21.04 9.21
N LYS A 136 -5.60 20.86 9.10
CA LYS A 136 -6.60 21.94 8.98
C LYS A 136 -6.38 22.89 7.79
N GLU A 137 -5.65 22.44 6.77
CA GLU A 137 -5.42 23.18 5.53
C GLU A 137 -6.25 22.59 4.38
N PRO A 138 -6.75 23.40 3.43
CA PRO A 138 -7.42 22.89 2.25
C PRO A 138 -6.49 22.07 1.36
N PHE A 139 -6.85 20.80 1.14
CA PHE A 139 -6.11 19.86 0.29
C PHE A 139 -7.02 19.21 -0.75
N ILE A 140 -6.41 18.73 -1.82
CA ILE A 140 -7.07 18.01 -2.91
C ILE A 140 -6.47 16.62 -3.01
N VAL A 141 -7.35 15.64 -3.26
CA VAL A 141 -6.98 14.25 -3.50
C VAL A 141 -7.13 13.98 -5.00
N ARG A 142 -6.04 13.70 -5.71
CA ARG A 142 -6.11 13.23 -7.11
C ARG A 142 -5.95 11.73 -7.16
N GLN A 143 -6.93 11.06 -7.76
CA GLN A 143 -6.94 9.60 -7.83
C GLN A 143 -6.00 9.04 -8.92
N GLU A 144 -5.59 9.87 -9.88
CA GLU A 144 -4.75 9.50 -11.03
C GLU A 144 -3.38 10.20 -10.96
N GLY A 145 -2.70 10.05 -9.82
CA GLY A 145 -1.33 10.56 -9.70
C GLY A 145 -0.33 9.62 -10.40
N HIS A 146 0.64 10.21 -11.08
CA HIS A 146 1.62 9.49 -11.88
C HIS A 146 3.02 10.09 -11.75
N TYR A 147 4.00 9.26 -11.41
CA TYR A 147 5.41 9.62 -11.42
C TYR A 147 6.22 8.63 -12.26
N TYR A 148 7.20 9.13 -12.99
CA TYR A 148 8.17 8.27 -13.67
C TYR A 148 9.58 8.78 -13.49
N ALA A 149 10.53 7.86 -13.52
CA ALA A 149 11.95 8.15 -13.57
C ALA A 149 12.65 7.14 -14.46
N VAL A 150 13.67 7.61 -15.18
CA VAL A 150 14.54 6.80 -16.03
C VAL A 150 15.92 6.72 -15.37
N THR A 151 16.42 5.51 -15.18
CA THR A 151 17.80 5.26 -14.77
C THR A 151 18.63 4.78 -15.96
N GLU A 152 19.90 5.17 -16.01
CA GLU A 152 20.89 4.58 -16.91
C GLU A 152 21.56 3.38 -16.23
N ILE A 153 21.66 2.29 -16.97
CA ILE A 153 22.47 1.12 -16.64
C ILE A 153 23.60 1.07 -17.66
N ARG A 154 24.82 1.35 -17.20
CA ARG A 154 26.01 1.38 -18.05
C ARG A 154 26.54 -0.03 -18.24
N CYS A 155 26.33 -0.57 -19.42
CA CYS A 155 26.84 -1.87 -19.79
C CYS A 155 28.23 -1.70 -20.44
N ILE A 156 29.22 -2.43 -19.93
CA ILE A 156 30.61 -2.33 -20.37
C ILE A 156 30.87 -3.41 -21.41
N CYS A 157 31.38 -3.03 -22.58
CA CYS A 157 31.64 -3.96 -23.66
C CYS A 157 33.10 -4.41 -23.66
N GLU A 158 33.33 -5.68 -23.37
CA GLU A 158 34.64 -6.32 -23.22
C GLU A 158 34.89 -7.32 -24.35
N GLY A 159 36.15 -7.77 -24.49
CA GLY A 159 36.57 -8.70 -25.54
C GLY A 159 37.26 -8.02 -26.72
N THR A 160 37.15 -8.63 -27.91
CA THR A 160 37.89 -8.24 -29.12
C THR A 160 36.96 -8.15 -30.34
N ALA A 161 37.50 -7.70 -31.48
CA ALA A 161 36.79 -7.68 -32.77
C ALA A 161 36.31 -9.07 -33.25
N LYS A 162 36.82 -10.18 -32.67
CA LYS A 162 36.40 -11.55 -33.02
C LYS A 162 35.33 -12.12 -32.09
N GLY A 163 35.14 -11.53 -30.92
CA GLY A 163 34.22 -12.02 -29.90
C GLY A 163 34.21 -11.07 -28.72
N ALA A 164 33.02 -10.60 -28.37
CA ALA A 164 32.81 -9.60 -27.34
C ALA A 164 31.61 -9.96 -26.46
N TRP A 165 31.55 -9.36 -25.28
CA TRP A 165 30.39 -9.44 -24.40
C TRP A 165 30.07 -8.06 -23.85
N CYS A 166 28.78 -7.80 -23.71
CA CYS A 166 28.22 -6.65 -23.03
C CYS A 166 27.92 -7.06 -21.59
N ARG A 167 28.62 -6.46 -20.62
CA ARG A 167 28.50 -6.76 -19.20
C ARG A 167 27.62 -5.74 -18.51
N ILE A 168 26.53 -6.18 -17.89
CA ILE A 168 25.77 -5.38 -16.92
C ILE A 168 26.44 -5.59 -15.56
N PRO A 169 27.08 -4.56 -14.96
CA PRO A 169 27.73 -4.72 -13.67
C PRO A 169 26.71 -5.04 -12.56
N ALA A 170 27.13 -5.84 -11.58
CA ALA A 170 26.46 -5.93 -10.30
C ALA A 170 26.45 -4.55 -9.63
N GLY A 171 25.34 -4.20 -8.98
CA GLY A 171 25.22 -2.88 -8.37
C GLY A 171 23.79 -2.42 -8.14
N GLN A 172 23.68 -1.15 -7.79
CA GLN A 172 22.43 -0.46 -7.49
C GLN A 172 22.18 0.64 -8.52
N TYR A 173 21.03 0.57 -9.19
CA TYR A 173 20.60 1.53 -10.20
C TYR A 173 19.37 2.26 -9.67
N ARG A 174 19.52 3.57 -9.42
CA ARG A 174 18.57 4.36 -8.63
C ARG A 174 17.61 5.15 -9.52
N PHE A 175 16.37 5.20 -9.08
CA PHE A 175 15.28 6.00 -9.62
C PHE A 175 14.84 7.05 -8.60
N PHE A 176 14.27 8.14 -9.09
CA PHE A 176 13.76 9.24 -8.26
C PHE A 176 14.84 9.85 -7.35
N ASP A 177 16.10 9.77 -7.76
CA ASP A 177 17.24 10.34 -7.03
C ASP A 177 17.57 11.76 -7.48
N ARG A 178 17.18 12.10 -8.72
CA ARG A 178 17.37 13.40 -9.40
C ARG A 178 16.03 13.95 -9.88
N ALA A 179 15.89 15.28 -9.81
CA ALA A 179 14.75 16.02 -10.31
C ALA A 179 15.05 16.70 -11.65
N VAL A 180 14.01 17.15 -12.35
CA VAL A 180 14.16 17.98 -13.56
C VAL A 180 15.02 19.21 -13.25
N GLY A 181 16.04 19.44 -14.10
CA GLY A 181 17.01 20.52 -13.96
C GLY A 181 18.29 20.15 -13.19
N ASP A 182 18.35 18.98 -12.53
CA ASP A 182 19.59 18.51 -11.93
C ASP A 182 20.61 18.11 -13.02
N ASP A 183 21.90 18.24 -12.73
CA ASP A 183 22.97 17.81 -13.63
C ASP A 183 23.04 16.27 -13.72
N ILE A 184 23.32 15.76 -14.91
CA ILE A 184 23.47 14.33 -15.19
C ILE A 184 24.62 14.09 -16.17
N THR A 185 25.25 12.93 -16.06
CA THR A 185 26.23 12.45 -17.04
C THR A 185 25.74 11.13 -17.62
N PHE A 186 25.66 11.05 -18.95
CA PHE A 186 25.31 9.85 -19.69
C PHE A 186 26.59 9.11 -20.11
N LEU A 187 26.57 7.78 -20.02
CA LEU A 187 27.72 6.90 -20.29
C LEU A 187 29.00 7.33 -19.53
N GLY A 188 28.85 8.06 -18.43
CA GLY A 188 29.95 8.59 -17.62
C GLY A 188 30.79 9.70 -18.26
N THR A 189 30.48 10.14 -19.50
CA THR A 189 31.30 11.14 -20.21
C THR A 189 30.50 12.27 -20.84
N VAL A 190 29.21 12.08 -21.11
CA VAL A 190 28.37 13.07 -21.79
C VAL A 190 27.56 13.84 -20.76
N SER A 191 27.98 15.05 -20.43
CA SER A 191 27.24 15.93 -19.52
C SER A 191 25.92 16.42 -20.14
N GLY A 192 24.91 16.57 -19.31
CA GLY A 192 23.61 17.14 -19.67
C GLY A 192 22.79 17.48 -18.44
N GLN A 193 21.51 17.75 -18.65
CA GLN A 193 20.57 18.03 -17.58
C GLN A 193 19.42 17.03 -17.60
N VAL A 194 18.88 16.74 -16.42
CA VAL A 194 17.69 15.91 -16.28
C VAL A 194 16.51 16.67 -16.86
N THR A 195 15.93 16.14 -17.93
CA THR A 195 14.77 16.73 -18.60
C THR A 195 13.48 16.00 -18.23
N THR A 196 12.35 16.55 -18.65
CA THR A 196 11.04 15.90 -18.50
C THR A 196 10.97 14.56 -19.24
N ASN A 197 11.83 14.29 -20.23
CA ASN A 197 11.88 12.96 -20.86
C ASN A 197 12.43 11.88 -19.92
N LEU A 198 13.17 12.26 -18.88
CA LEU A 198 13.78 11.34 -17.92
C LEU A 198 12.97 11.21 -16.64
N THR A 199 12.36 12.28 -16.15
CA THR A 199 11.49 12.22 -14.98
C THR A 199 10.53 13.40 -14.97
N ASN A 200 9.39 13.22 -14.31
CA ASN A 200 8.49 14.32 -13.94
C ASN A 200 8.67 14.76 -12.47
N LEU A 201 9.69 14.24 -11.77
CA LEU A 201 10.02 14.68 -10.42
C LEU A 201 10.54 16.13 -10.48
N GLN A 202 9.88 17.02 -9.75
CA GLN A 202 10.31 18.41 -9.61
C GLN A 202 10.87 18.64 -8.21
N ARG A 203 11.94 19.42 -8.11
CA ARG A 203 12.45 19.85 -6.80
C ARG A 203 11.50 20.91 -6.24
N PRO A 204 11.04 20.79 -4.98
CA PRO A 204 10.36 21.90 -4.33
C PRO A 204 11.31 23.10 -4.31
N SER A 205 10.88 24.27 -4.78
CA SER A 205 11.70 25.47 -4.59
C SER A 205 11.70 25.85 -3.11
N LYS A 206 12.78 26.45 -2.60
CA LYS A 206 12.83 26.95 -1.20
C LYS A 206 11.67 27.90 -0.85
N THR A 207 10.99 28.46 -1.84
CA THR A 207 9.89 29.42 -1.70
C THR A 207 8.51 28.86 -2.01
N THR A 208 8.40 27.66 -2.61
CA THR A 208 7.11 27.01 -2.87
C THR A 208 6.89 25.88 -1.89
N TYR A 209 6.01 26.12 -0.91
CA TYR A 209 5.48 25.12 0.01
C TYR A 209 4.57 24.13 -0.74
N ASN A 210 5.15 23.35 -1.65
CA ASN A 210 4.47 22.33 -2.43
C ASN A 210 4.61 21.01 -1.68
N GLU A 211 3.89 20.86 -0.58
CA GLU A 211 3.76 19.54 0.04
C GLU A 211 2.82 18.68 -0.80
N GLN A 212 3.31 17.55 -1.25
CA GLN A 212 2.50 16.46 -1.77
C GLN A 212 2.91 15.16 -1.10
N ASP A 213 1.92 14.42 -0.62
CA ASP A 213 2.08 13.01 -0.30
C ASP A 213 1.47 12.20 -1.45
N PHE A 214 2.17 11.17 -1.89
CA PHE A 214 1.76 10.28 -2.96
C PHE A 214 1.76 8.86 -2.46
N LEU A 215 0.59 8.23 -2.46
CA LEU A 215 0.43 6.83 -2.12
C LEU A 215 0.61 5.99 -3.38
N ILE A 216 1.70 5.21 -3.44
CA ILE A 216 1.96 4.29 -4.53
C ILE A 216 1.00 3.11 -4.41
N ARG A 217 0.21 2.84 -5.45
CA ARG A 217 -0.74 1.71 -5.53
C ARG A 217 -0.32 0.65 -6.52
N SER A 218 0.34 1.06 -7.60
CA SER A 218 0.85 0.11 -8.57
C SER A 218 2.09 0.64 -9.29
N ILE A 219 2.85 -0.29 -9.86
CA ILE A 219 4.05 0.03 -10.63
C ILE A 219 4.06 -0.68 -11.98
N THR A 220 4.73 -0.04 -12.94
CA THR A 220 5.11 -0.63 -14.22
C THR A 220 6.54 -0.25 -14.54
N MET A 221 7.21 -1.08 -15.33
CA MET A 221 8.58 -0.81 -15.78
C MET A 221 8.65 -1.02 -17.29
N GLN A 222 9.54 -0.31 -17.96
CA GLN A 222 9.76 -0.48 -19.38
C GLN A 222 11.18 -0.04 -19.75
N GLU A 223 11.66 -0.50 -20.90
CA GLU A 223 12.79 0.17 -21.53
C GLU A 223 12.39 1.55 -22.04
N ALA A 224 13.25 2.53 -21.80
CA ALA A 224 13.08 3.89 -22.32
C ALA A 224 13.84 4.07 -23.64
N GLY A 225 15.04 3.49 -23.75
CA GLY A 225 15.87 3.58 -24.94
C GLY A 225 17.29 3.10 -24.71
N LEU A 226 18.12 3.26 -25.74
CA LEU A 226 19.52 2.87 -25.73
C LEU A 226 20.42 4.05 -26.13
N ARG A 227 21.66 4.00 -25.67
CA ARG A 227 22.78 4.75 -26.23
C ARG A 227 23.96 3.82 -26.45
N VAL A 228 24.80 4.13 -27.43
CA VAL A 228 26.02 3.39 -27.71
C VAL A 228 27.19 4.36 -27.73
N ARG A 229 28.35 3.91 -27.25
CA ARG A 229 29.60 4.67 -27.37
C ARG A 229 30.68 3.77 -27.91
N TYR A 230 31.28 4.18 -29.03
CA TYR A 230 32.50 3.59 -29.59
C TYR A 230 33.73 4.40 -29.17
N ASP A 231 34.92 3.86 -29.44
CA ASP A 231 36.16 4.57 -29.18
C ASP A 231 36.29 5.77 -30.12
N ALA A 232 36.77 6.92 -29.60
CA ALA A 232 36.88 8.13 -30.40
C ALA A 232 37.91 7.99 -31.54
N ALA A 233 38.98 7.21 -31.31
CA ALA A 233 39.99 6.93 -32.34
C ALA A 233 39.42 6.05 -33.45
N ASP A 234 38.50 5.13 -33.12
CA ASP A 234 37.80 4.29 -34.09
C ASP A 234 36.79 5.11 -34.89
N ILE A 235 35.99 5.96 -34.23
CA ILE A 235 35.01 6.85 -34.91
C ILE A 235 35.70 7.78 -35.90
N ALA A 236 36.87 8.35 -35.54
CA ALA A 236 37.61 9.26 -36.40
C ALA A 236 38.11 8.62 -37.70
N GLN A 237 38.19 7.29 -37.76
CA GLN A 237 38.64 6.56 -38.96
C GLN A 237 37.49 6.31 -39.95
N ILE A 238 36.23 6.42 -39.52
CA ILE A 238 35.04 6.14 -40.34
C ILE A 238 34.87 7.20 -41.43
N PRO A 239 34.96 6.86 -42.72
CA PRO A 239 34.76 7.81 -43.80
C PRO A 239 33.33 8.35 -43.80
N ASN A 240 33.16 9.66 -43.96
CA ASN A 240 31.86 10.32 -44.10
C ASN A 240 30.87 10.03 -42.94
N VAL A 241 31.36 9.85 -41.71
CA VAL A 241 30.52 9.54 -40.53
C VAL A 241 29.38 10.55 -40.29
N GLY A 242 29.59 11.83 -40.65
CA GLY A 242 28.55 12.85 -40.68
C GLY A 242 27.73 12.93 -39.40
N ALA A 243 26.40 12.93 -39.52
CA ALA A 243 25.49 13.02 -38.38
C ALA A 243 25.55 11.79 -37.44
N ALA A 244 26.01 10.63 -37.93
CA ALA A 244 26.11 9.41 -37.13
C ALA A 244 27.18 9.51 -36.02
N GLU A 245 28.14 10.44 -36.13
CA GLU A 245 29.16 10.68 -35.11
C GLU A 245 28.52 10.96 -33.73
N SER A 246 27.43 11.73 -33.71
CA SER A 246 26.71 12.05 -32.47
C SER A 246 26.09 10.82 -31.80
N VAL A 247 25.64 9.85 -32.61
CA VAL A 247 25.06 8.58 -32.15
C VAL A 247 26.18 7.69 -31.61
N LEU A 248 27.27 7.52 -32.38
CA LEU A 248 28.42 6.68 -32.03
C LEU A 248 29.21 7.21 -30.83
N ALA A 249 29.15 8.51 -30.55
CA ALA A 249 29.73 9.14 -29.37
C ALA A 249 28.80 9.09 -28.13
N GLY A 250 27.62 8.50 -28.23
CA GLY A 250 26.68 8.34 -27.12
C GLY A 250 25.92 9.61 -26.73
N ARG A 251 25.80 10.58 -27.65
CA ARG A 251 25.09 11.85 -27.41
C ARG A 251 23.60 11.77 -27.73
N ALA A 252 23.20 10.84 -28.58
CA ALA A 252 21.81 10.64 -29.00
C ALA A 252 21.22 9.34 -28.44
N TRP A 253 19.92 9.36 -28.16
CA TRP A 253 19.14 8.14 -27.95
C TRP A 253 18.93 7.46 -29.29
N LEU A 254 18.95 6.14 -29.30
CA LEU A 254 18.71 5.38 -30.51
C LEU A 254 17.85 4.16 -30.23
N TRP A 255 17.15 3.74 -31.29
CA TRP A 255 16.49 2.46 -31.40
C TRP A 255 16.95 1.86 -32.72
N ASP A 256 17.66 0.73 -32.65
CA ASP A 256 18.40 0.19 -33.79
C ASP A 256 18.25 -1.34 -33.84
N ASP A 257 17.03 -1.76 -34.11
CA ASP A 257 16.66 -3.16 -34.37
C ASP A 257 17.33 -3.71 -35.64
N ALA A 258 17.63 -2.84 -36.61
CA ALA A 258 18.35 -3.18 -37.83
C ALA A 258 19.84 -3.52 -37.59
N GLY A 259 20.41 -3.11 -36.44
CA GLY A 259 21.81 -3.34 -36.07
C GLY A 259 22.81 -2.54 -36.91
N ALA A 260 22.49 -1.29 -37.22
CA ALA A 260 23.37 -0.35 -37.92
C ALA A 260 24.47 0.24 -37.02
N PHE A 261 24.15 0.42 -35.73
CA PHE A 261 25.00 1.02 -34.70
C PHE A 261 25.15 0.11 -33.47
N LEU A 262 24.22 -0.81 -33.24
CA LEU A 262 24.23 -1.78 -32.15
C LEU A 262 24.46 -3.21 -32.68
N PRO A 263 25.12 -4.08 -31.88
CA PRO A 263 25.13 -5.51 -32.14
C PRO A 263 23.71 -6.08 -32.29
N LYS A 264 23.47 -6.84 -33.37
CA LYS A 264 22.15 -7.41 -33.68
C LYS A 264 21.61 -8.31 -32.58
N GLU A 265 22.49 -8.98 -31.84
CA GLU A 265 22.09 -9.86 -30.73
C GLU A 265 21.31 -9.13 -29.61
N ILE A 266 21.36 -7.80 -29.55
CA ILE A 266 20.61 -7.03 -28.55
C ILE A 266 19.11 -7.11 -28.80
N PHE A 267 18.68 -7.28 -30.05
CA PHE A 267 17.27 -7.37 -30.40
C PHE A 267 16.91 -8.78 -30.87
N HIS A 268 15.72 -9.22 -30.50
CA HIS A 268 15.19 -10.49 -30.98
C HIS A 268 14.71 -10.35 -32.42
N ASP A 269 15.25 -11.15 -33.33
CA ASP A 269 15.03 -11.06 -34.80
C ASP A 269 13.55 -11.03 -35.22
N TYR A 270 12.65 -11.66 -34.45
CA TYR A 270 11.23 -11.75 -34.80
C TYR A 270 10.32 -10.79 -34.04
N SER A 271 10.63 -10.51 -32.77
CA SER A 271 9.74 -9.72 -31.91
C SER A 271 10.20 -8.28 -31.74
N GLY A 272 11.44 -7.97 -32.13
CA GLY A 272 12.08 -6.69 -31.83
C GLY A 272 12.28 -6.43 -30.34
N GLU A 273 12.09 -7.44 -29.48
CA GLU A 273 12.27 -7.32 -28.04
C GLU A 273 13.76 -7.13 -27.71
N ASN A 274 14.07 -6.17 -26.85
CA ASN A 274 15.42 -5.95 -26.36
C ASN A 274 15.83 -7.04 -25.36
N LEU A 275 16.70 -7.93 -25.82
CA LEU A 275 17.20 -9.08 -25.07
C LEU A 275 18.13 -8.67 -23.92
N LEU A 276 18.81 -7.52 -24.03
CA LEU A 276 19.63 -6.97 -22.94
C LEU A 276 18.75 -6.51 -21.78
N TYR A 277 17.65 -5.82 -22.07
CA TYR A 277 16.65 -5.45 -21.06
C TYR A 277 15.98 -6.70 -20.45
N ARG A 278 15.67 -7.70 -21.28
CA ARG A 278 15.13 -8.98 -20.80
C ARG A 278 16.09 -9.70 -19.84
N ALA A 279 17.39 -9.68 -20.13
CA ALA A 279 18.41 -10.30 -19.27
C ALA A 279 18.48 -9.60 -17.90
N LEU A 280 18.42 -8.26 -17.88
CA LEU A 280 18.31 -7.50 -16.65
C LEU A 280 17.05 -7.89 -15.85
N ARG A 281 15.88 -7.93 -16.50
CA ARG A 281 14.61 -8.24 -15.81
C ARG A 281 14.59 -9.62 -15.18
N ARG A 282 15.26 -10.60 -15.79
CA ARG A 282 15.35 -11.96 -15.23
C ARG A 282 16.24 -12.05 -13.99
N SER A 283 17.15 -11.09 -13.81
CA SER A 283 18.23 -11.17 -12.83
C SER A 283 18.15 -10.12 -11.73
N GLY A 284 17.44 -9.01 -11.98
CA GLY A 284 17.29 -7.91 -11.04
C GLY A 284 16.10 -8.05 -10.09
N VAL A 285 16.21 -7.37 -8.95
CA VAL A 285 15.15 -7.16 -7.96
C VAL A 285 14.94 -5.67 -7.71
N LEU A 286 13.70 -5.27 -7.46
CA LEU A 286 13.33 -3.89 -7.18
C LEU A 286 13.13 -3.68 -5.68
N PHE A 287 13.78 -2.65 -5.14
CA PHE A 287 13.57 -2.18 -3.79
C PHE A 287 13.01 -0.76 -3.77
N PHE A 288 12.20 -0.46 -2.79
CA PHE A 288 11.94 0.91 -2.36
C PHE A 288 12.79 1.25 -1.15
N ASN A 289 13.34 2.46 -1.13
CA ASN A 289 14.23 2.92 -0.09
C ASN A 289 13.85 4.32 0.37
N TRP A 290 13.77 4.51 1.68
CA TRP A 290 13.63 5.79 2.35
C TRP A 290 14.88 6.08 3.16
N ASP A 291 15.51 7.22 2.90
CA ASP A 291 16.76 7.61 3.54
C ASP A 291 16.61 8.98 4.22
N LYS A 292 16.55 8.95 5.55
CA LYS A 292 16.46 10.16 6.40
C LYS A 292 17.80 10.89 6.56
N ARG A 293 18.92 10.25 6.23
CA ARG A 293 20.25 10.91 6.22
C ARG A 293 20.31 11.99 5.16
N ARG A 294 19.68 11.74 4.01
CA ARG A 294 19.63 12.70 2.89
C ARG A 294 18.87 13.98 3.22
N THR A 295 18.13 13.99 4.33
CA THR A 295 17.30 15.12 4.77
C THR A 295 17.76 15.68 6.12
N GLY A 296 18.95 15.30 6.60
CA GLY A 296 19.55 15.82 7.83
C GLY A 296 19.00 15.22 9.12
N GLY A 297 18.21 14.14 9.06
CA GLY A 297 17.72 13.44 10.26
C GLY A 297 18.60 12.28 10.72
N ASN A 298 18.18 11.61 11.80
CA ASN A 298 18.87 10.42 12.32
C ASN A 298 19.03 9.34 11.24
N GLY A 299 20.13 8.59 11.29
CA GLY A 299 20.60 7.74 10.20
C GLY A 299 19.78 6.50 9.84
N THR A 300 18.47 6.52 10.05
CA THR A 300 17.53 5.48 9.67
C THR A 300 17.36 5.42 8.16
N THR A 301 17.70 4.26 7.59
CA THR A 301 17.40 3.89 6.21
C THR A 301 16.43 2.74 6.23
N ARG A 302 15.34 2.83 5.47
CA ARG A 302 14.34 1.77 5.33
C ARG A 302 14.35 1.27 3.91
N GLN A 303 14.71 0.00 3.72
CA GLN A 303 14.65 -0.66 2.43
C GLN A 303 13.58 -1.76 2.46
N VAL A 304 12.73 -1.80 1.44
CA VAL A 304 11.67 -2.80 1.29
C VAL A 304 11.78 -3.45 -0.07
N LEU A 305 11.83 -4.78 -0.10
CA LEU A 305 11.74 -5.56 -1.33
C LEU A 305 10.34 -5.39 -1.91
N VAL A 306 10.26 -4.92 -3.16
CA VAL A 306 8.99 -4.85 -3.88
C VAL A 306 8.73 -6.20 -4.53
N ASP A 307 9.55 -6.58 -5.50
CA ASP A 307 9.50 -7.88 -6.18
C ASP A 307 10.73 -8.06 -7.10
N HIS A 308 10.85 -9.24 -7.72
CA HIS A 308 11.70 -9.48 -8.87
C HIS A 308 11.22 -8.70 -10.10
N LEU A 309 12.16 -8.19 -10.91
CA LEU A 309 11.82 -7.40 -12.10
C LEU A 309 11.04 -8.18 -13.17
N ARG A 310 11.17 -9.51 -13.19
CA ARG A 310 10.39 -10.39 -14.07
C ARG A 310 8.89 -10.34 -13.77
N ASN A 311 8.51 -10.01 -12.53
CA ASN A 311 7.12 -9.94 -12.07
C ASN A 311 6.51 -8.55 -12.28
N VAL A 312 7.34 -7.50 -12.39
CA VAL A 312 6.89 -6.13 -12.68
C VAL A 312 6.45 -6.05 -14.15
N PRO A 313 5.20 -5.68 -14.48
CA PRO A 313 4.73 -5.64 -15.86
C PRO A 313 5.50 -4.68 -16.77
N ASP A 314 5.65 -5.12 -18.03
CA ASP A 314 6.34 -4.41 -19.10
C ASP A 314 5.35 -3.60 -19.95
N THR A 315 4.93 -2.45 -19.45
CA THR A 315 3.83 -1.70 -20.07
C THR A 315 4.11 -0.21 -20.16
N LYS A 316 3.93 0.31 -21.39
CA LYS A 316 3.87 1.75 -21.69
C LYS A 316 2.63 2.36 -21.04
N VAL A 317 2.83 3.32 -20.14
CA VAL A 317 1.78 3.99 -19.37
C VAL A 317 0.65 4.56 -20.24
N LYS A 318 0.94 5.00 -21.47
CA LYS A 318 -0.10 5.47 -22.43
C LYS A 318 -1.17 4.41 -22.77
N SER A 319 -0.94 3.12 -22.49
CA SER A 319 -1.95 2.07 -22.65
C SER A 319 -2.84 1.85 -21.41
N LEU A 320 -2.45 2.37 -20.24
CA LEU A 320 -3.18 2.16 -18.98
C LEU A 320 -4.55 2.85 -18.96
N SER A 321 -4.72 3.96 -19.67
CA SER A 321 -5.97 4.73 -19.70
C SER A 321 -6.97 4.31 -20.78
N ARG A 322 -6.63 3.33 -21.65
CA ARG A 322 -7.44 3.02 -22.85
C ARG A 322 -7.98 1.60 -22.97
N THR A 323 -7.60 0.66 -22.10
CA THR A 323 -8.11 -0.71 -22.19
C THR A 323 -9.19 -0.95 -21.14
N SER A 324 -10.41 -1.18 -21.58
CA SER A 324 -11.57 -1.59 -20.78
C SER A 324 -11.38 -2.91 -19.99
N GLY A 325 -10.27 -3.62 -20.20
CA GLY A 325 -9.86 -4.82 -19.46
C GLY A 325 -8.79 -4.60 -18.38
N GLY A 326 -8.30 -3.36 -18.18
CA GLY A 326 -7.17 -3.05 -17.29
C GLY A 326 -5.83 -3.52 -17.86
N ALA A 327 -4.85 -2.61 -17.97
CA ALA A 327 -3.50 -3.04 -18.37
C ALA A 327 -2.78 -3.68 -17.17
N PRO A 328 -1.89 -4.66 -17.42
CA PRO A 328 -1.20 -5.34 -16.34
C PRO A 328 -0.29 -4.35 -15.60
N VAL A 329 -0.52 -4.25 -14.30
CA VAL A 329 0.28 -3.49 -13.33
C VAL A 329 0.63 -4.41 -12.17
N LEU A 330 1.77 -4.19 -11.51
CA LEU A 330 2.04 -4.88 -10.25
C LEU A 330 1.35 -4.08 -9.15
N PRO A 331 0.29 -4.61 -8.49
CA PRO A 331 -0.25 -3.98 -7.31
C PRO A 331 0.80 -4.05 -6.21
N VAL A 332 1.07 -2.93 -5.56
CA VAL A 332 1.89 -2.90 -4.36
C VAL A 332 0.97 -2.78 -3.15
N PRO A 333 1.23 -3.50 -2.04
CA PRO A 333 0.45 -3.32 -0.82
C PRO A 333 0.38 -1.84 -0.43
N ASP A 334 -0.80 -1.38 0.03
CA ASP A 334 -0.97 -0.01 0.49
C ASP A 334 0.02 0.30 1.63
N GLY A 335 0.71 1.44 1.55
CA GLY A 335 1.63 1.91 2.59
C GLY A 335 2.96 2.46 2.10
N TYR A 336 3.25 2.41 0.79
CA TYR A 336 4.43 3.06 0.24
C TYR A 336 4.13 4.52 -0.12
N ILE A 337 4.60 5.43 0.73
CA ILE A 337 4.36 6.87 0.60
C ILE A 337 5.61 7.54 0.05
N PHE A 338 5.46 8.18 -1.10
CA PHE A 338 6.41 9.11 -1.68
C PHE A 338 5.99 10.52 -1.26
N THR A 339 6.94 11.35 -0.85
CA THR A 339 6.70 12.80 -0.72
C THR A 339 7.73 13.55 -1.55
N ASP A 340 7.29 14.59 -2.22
CA ASP A 340 8.16 15.47 -2.99
C ASP A 340 8.96 16.43 -2.11
N ASN A 341 8.55 16.61 -0.84
CA ASN A 341 9.31 17.34 0.17
C ASN A 341 9.92 16.38 1.21
N PRO A 342 11.13 15.87 0.95
CA PRO A 342 11.73 14.86 1.80
C PRO A 342 12.15 15.40 3.18
N GLU A 343 12.35 16.72 3.34
CA GLU A 343 12.68 17.36 4.62
C GLU A 343 11.53 17.30 5.63
N ARG A 344 10.29 17.26 5.15
CA ARG A 344 9.08 17.14 5.98
C ARG A 344 8.58 15.69 6.09
N SER A 345 9.29 14.76 5.47
CA SER A 345 9.03 13.33 5.55
C SER A 345 9.51 12.76 6.87
N GLU A 346 8.66 11.99 7.56
CA GLU A 346 9.10 11.23 8.73
C GLU A 346 10.10 10.13 8.36
N GLU A 347 9.98 9.59 7.15
CA GLU A 347 10.79 8.48 6.62
C GLU A 347 12.02 8.96 5.83
N GLY A 348 12.03 10.23 5.39
CA GLY A 348 13.13 10.83 4.63
C GLY A 348 12.93 10.79 3.12
N ALA A 349 14.05 10.84 2.37
CA ALA A 349 14.06 10.88 0.92
C ALA A 349 13.78 9.51 0.30
N PHE A 350 12.75 9.44 -0.54
CA PHE A 350 12.41 8.23 -1.29
C PHE A 350 13.35 8.02 -2.48
N SER A 351 13.62 6.77 -2.79
CA SER A 351 14.21 6.30 -4.06
C SER A 351 13.73 4.88 -4.33
N ALA A 352 13.64 4.51 -5.60
CA ALA A 352 13.52 3.10 -5.99
C ALA A 352 14.85 2.62 -6.54
N VAL A 353 15.20 1.36 -6.35
CA VAL A 353 16.52 0.82 -6.69
C VAL A 353 16.36 -0.54 -7.34
N ILE A 354 16.84 -0.68 -8.57
CA ILE A 354 17.14 -1.99 -9.13
C ILE A 354 18.45 -2.46 -8.52
N MET A 355 18.44 -3.62 -7.89
CA MET A 355 19.63 -4.29 -7.41
C MET A 355 19.92 -5.50 -8.30
N VAL A 356 21.14 -5.54 -8.82
CA VAL A 356 21.69 -6.67 -9.58
C VAL A 356 22.79 -7.26 -8.72
N HIS A 357 22.65 -8.53 -8.33
CA HIS A 357 23.56 -9.19 -7.39
C HIS A 357 24.86 -9.67 -8.04
N GLU A 358 24.80 -10.03 -9.32
CA GLU A 358 25.92 -10.62 -10.06
C GLU A 358 26.02 -9.97 -11.44
N ASP A 359 27.25 -9.88 -11.95
CA ASP A 359 27.51 -9.37 -13.29
C ASP A 359 26.80 -10.25 -14.34
N ILE A 360 26.04 -9.62 -15.23
CA ILE A 360 25.36 -10.32 -16.32
C ILE A 360 26.19 -10.13 -17.58
N ALA A 361 26.77 -11.21 -18.09
CA ALA A 361 27.48 -11.22 -19.36
C ALA A 361 26.51 -11.57 -20.50
N PHE A 362 26.36 -10.65 -21.46
CA PHE A 362 25.54 -10.84 -22.65
C PHE A 362 26.43 -10.91 -23.90
N PRO A 363 26.49 -12.04 -24.61
CA PRO A 363 27.36 -12.17 -25.78
C PRO A 363 26.89 -11.24 -26.91
N ILE A 364 27.84 -10.56 -27.55
CA ILE A 364 27.56 -9.66 -28.69
C ILE A 364 28.58 -9.88 -29.80
N LYS A 365 28.15 -9.67 -31.04
CA LYS A 365 29.09 -9.61 -32.17
C LYS A 365 29.48 -8.16 -32.45
N PRO A 366 30.79 -7.86 -32.55
CA PRO A 366 31.27 -6.61 -33.12
C PRO A 366 30.68 -6.40 -34.52
N ILE A 367 30.39 -5.15 -34.88
CA ILE A 367 29.75 -4.79 -36.15
C ILE A 367 30.70 -3.93 -36.99
N ASP A 368 30.58 -4.02 -38.31
CA ASP A 368 31.32 -3.15 -39.23
C ASP A 368 30.52 -1.86 -39.47
N LEU A 369 31.10 -0.73 -39.08
CA LEU A 369 30.50 0.60 -39.25
C LEU A 369 30.90 1.26 -40.59
N GLY A 370 31.31 0.46 -41.59
CA GLY A 370 31.72 0.93 -42.92
C GLY A 370 33.24 1.02 -43.12
N MET A 371 34.02 0.39 -42.24
CA MET A 371 35.48 0.35 -42.26
C MET A 371 36.04 -0.92 -42.91
N GLY A 372 35.20 -1.90 -43.23
CA GLY A 372 35.65 -3.24 -43.65
C GLY A 372 36.23 -4.06 -42.49
N SER A 373 36.16 -3.55 -41.26
CA SER A 373 36.63 -4.23 -40.06
C SER A 373 35.62 -4.08 -38.91
N PRO A 374 35.21 -5.19 -38.27
CA PRO A 374 34.27 -5.13 -37.16
C PRO A 374 34.85 -4.44 -35.93
N MET A 375 34.05 -3.58 -35.32
CA MET A 375 34.36 -2.84 -34.10
C MET A 375 33.35 -3.18 -33.02
N LYS A 376 33.82 -3.26 -31.78
CA LYS A 376 32.94 -3.44 -30.62
C LYS A 376 32.63 -2.07 -30.02
N PRO A 377 31.42 -1.86 -29.47
CA PRO A 377 31.19 -0.73 -28.58
C PRO A 377 32.18 -0.74 -27.40
N VAL A 378 32.41 0.42 -26.81
CA VAL A 378 33.05 0.57 -25.51
C VAL A 378 32.00 0.43 -24.41
N GLU A 379 30.86 1.09 -24.57
CA GLU A 379 29.74 1.04 -23.62
C GLU A 379 28.39 1.10 -24.35
N ILE A 380 27.40 0.48 -23.73
CA ILE A 380 25.98 0.58 -24.11
C ILE A 380 25.22 1.06 -22.88
N GLY A 381 24.51 2.17 -23.01
CA GLY A 381 23.61 2.68 -21.97
C GLY A 381 22.24 2.09 -22.17
N LEU A 382 21.83 1.21 -21.26
CA LEU A 382 20.46 0.70 -21.18
C LEU A 382 19.64 1.63 -20.29
N TYR A 383 18.62 2.28 -20.85
CA TYR A 383 17.76 3.18 -20.09
C TYR A 383 16.47 2.47 -19.72
N VAL A 384 16.18 2.41 -18.42
CA VAL A 384 15.00 1.75 -17.88
C VAL A 384 14.14 2.80 -17.21
N GLN A 385 12.84 2.84 -17.53
CA GLN A 385 11.85 3.69 -16.89
C GLN A 385 11.06 2.88 -15.87
N LEU A 386 10.99 3.39 -14.64
CA LEU A 386 10.04 2.97 -13.63
C LEU A 386 8.91 3.98 -13.54
N SER A 387 7.68 3.49 -13.50
CA SER A 387 6.47 4.29 -13.36
C SER A 387 5.72 3.89 -12.08
N LEU A 388 5.33 4.90 -11.30
CA LEU A 388 4.55 4.77 -10.08
C LEU A 388 3.17 5.38 -10.33
N ASN A 389 2.12 4.60 -10.11
CA ASN A 389 0.73 5.04 -10.23
C ASN A 389 0.06 4.97 -8.86
N GLY A 390 -0.77 5.95 -8.57
CA GLY A 390 -1.27 6.11 -7.21
C GLY A 390 -2.14 7.32 -7.00
N VAL A 391 -2.31 7.67 -5.73
CA VAL A 391 -3.15 8.80 -5.31
C VAL A 391 -2.28 9.89 -4.73
N SER A 392 -2.45 11.11 -5.21
CA SER A 392 -1.79 12.27 -4.62
C SER A 392 -2.71 13.01 -3.65
N PHE A 393 -2.12 13.48 -2.57
CA PHE A 393 -2.69 14.41 -1.61
C PHE A 393 -1.83 15.67 -1.68
N GLU A 394 -2.39 16.77 -2.13
CA GLU A 394 -1.66 18.01 -2.38
C GLU A 394 -2.42 19.21 -1.82
N HIS A 395 -1.70 20.26 -1.43
CA HIS A 395 -2.34 21.50 -1.02
C HIS A 395 -3.16 22.11 -2.17
N ALA A 396 -4.39 22.56 -1.89
CA ALA A 396 -5.33 23.05 -2.90
C ALA A 396 -4.80 24.19 -3.80
N LYS A 397 -3.86 25.01 -3.31
CA LYS A 397 -3.22 26.09 -4.08
C LYS A 397 -2.40 25.57 -5.26
N ARG A 398 -1.78 24.40 -5.13
CA ARG A 398 -1.03 23.74 -6.21
C ARG A 398 -1.96 23.21 -7.29
N ALA A 399 -3.12 22.68 -6.90
CA ALA A 399 -4.04 22.08 -7.85
C ALA A 399 -4.52 23.11 -8.89
N GLN A 400 -4.76 24.35 -8.43
CA GLN A 400 -5.19 25.47 -9.26
C GLN A 400 -4.11 25.91 -10.26
N ALA A 401 -2.82 25.80 -9.92
CA ALA A 401 -1.71 26.17 -10.79
C ALA A 401 -1.43 25.15 -11.91
N ILE A 402 -1.93 23.91 -11.79
CA ILE A 402 -1.79 22.86 -12.81
C ILE A 402 -3.00 22.84 -13.76
N SER A 403 -4.14 23.43 -13.36
CA SER A 403 -5.37 23.51 -14.16
C SER A 403 -5.51 24.81 -14.98
N ALA A 404 -4.57 25.73 -14.84
CA ALA A 404 -4.44 26.95 -15.65
C ALA A 404 -3.31 26.76 -16.66
#